data_AF-A0A7X6YJH5-F1
#
_entry.id   AF-A0A7X6YJH5-F1
#
_cell.length_a   1.000
_cell.length_b   1.000
_cell.length_c   1.000
_cell.angle_alpha   90.00
_cell.angle_beta   90.00
_cell.angle_gamma   90.00
#
_symmetry.space_group_name_H-M   'P 1'
#
loop_
_entity.id
_entity.type
_entity.pdbx_description
1 polymer ?
#
loop_
_entity_poly.entity_id
_entity_poly.type
_entity_poly.pdbx_seq_one_letter_code
_entity_poly.pdbx_strand_id
1 'polypeptide(L)'
;MRIWSLHPKYLDTKGLLALWRETLLAKHVLEGRTKGYKNHPQLNRFRESGDAVNLINQYLSEVYFEAEKRDYKFDRTKIDWNFTPGSLYVTDGQMGYERNHLLKKLEIRDPERFKQVSLVTKLDPHPLFNIVEGDIENWEIV
;
A
#
# COMPACT_ATOMS: atom_id res chain seq x y z
N MET A 1 2.70 10.54 2.47
CA MET A 1 3.01 9.13 2.24
C MET A 1 1.85 8.29 2.74
N ARG A 2 1.27 7.48 1.87
CA ARG A 2 0.28 6.45 2.20
C ARG A 2 0.60 5.18 1.43
N ILE A 3 0.89 4.13 2.18
CA ILE A 3 1.06 2.77 1.71
C ILE A 3 -0.21 2.04 2.13
N TRP A 4 -1.08 1.75 1.16
CA TRP A 4 -2.36 1.11 1.42
C TRP A 4 -2.17 -0.35 1.83
N SER A 5 -2.91 -0.79 2.82
CA SER A 5 -3.07 -2.19 3.17
C SER A 5 -4.13 -2.85 2.27
N LEU A 6 -5.01 -2.05 1.66
CA LEU A 6 -5.92 -2.48 0.59
C LEU A 6 -5.18 -2.92 -0.69
N HIS A 7 -5.74 -3.89 -1.40
CA HIS A 7 -5.23 -4.29 -2.71
C HIS A 7 -5.28 -3.12 -3.71
N PRO A 8 -4.20 -2.88 -4.49
CA PRO A 8 -4.15 -1.76 -5.44
C PRO A 8 -5.22 -1.82 -6.55
N LYS A 9 -5.91 -2.96 -6.72
CA LYS A 9 -6.99 -3.14 -7.71
C LYS A 9 -8.16 -2.18 -7.51
N TYR A 10 -8.36 -1.71 -6.28
CA TYR A 10 -9.45 -0.78 -5.94
C TYR A 10 -9.07 0.69 -6.15
N LEU A 11 -7.79 1.02 -6.32
CA LEU A 11 -7.36 2.41 -6.50
C LEU A 11 -7.72 2.93 -7.90
N ASP A 12 -8.07 4.21 -7.98
CA ASP A 12 -8.12 4.96 -9.24
C ASP A 12 -6.71 5.16 -9.80
N THR A 13 -6.60 5.63 -11.04
CA THR A 13 -5.32 5.92 -11.68
C THR A 13 -4.45 6.86 -10.84
N LYS A 14 -5.03 7.94 -10.28
CA LYS A 14 -4.26 8.89 -9.46
C LYS A 14 -3.79 8.22 -8.17
N GLY A 15 -4.64 7.39 -7.54
CA GLY A 15 -4.28 6.59 -6.37
C GLY A 15 -3.13 5.62 -6.63
N LEU A 16 -3.18 4.88 -7.74
CA LEU A 16 -2.14 3.91 -8.11
C LEU A 16 -0.80 4.59 -8.40
N LEU A 17 -0.81 5.71 -9.16
CA LEU A 17 0.39 6.50 -9.45
C LEU A 17 1.01 7.11 -8.18
N ALA A 18 0.16 7.61 -7.27
CA ALA A 18 0.61 8.12 -5.98
C ALA A 18 1.21 7.00 -5.12
N LEU A 19 0.54 5.86 -5.03
CA LEU A 19 1.01 4.71 -4.25
C LEU A 19 2.40 4.25 -4.71
N TRP A 20 2.62 4.13 -6.02
CA TRP A 20 3.94 3.79 -6.57
C TRP A 20 5.04 4.75 -6.12
N ARG A 21 4.81 6.06 -6.31
CA ARG A 21 5.79 7.10 -5.96
C ARG A 21 6.07 7.16 -4.46
N GLU A 22 5.02 7.07 -3.65
CA GLU A 22 5.15 7.12 -2.18
C GLU A 22 5.82 5.85 -1.64
N THR A 23 5.56 4.68 -2.22
CA THR A 23 6.21 3.43 -1.82
C THR A 23 7.68 3.37 -2.25
N LEU A 24 8.04 3.93 -3.40
CA LEU A 24 9.46 4.08 -3.78
C LEU A 24 10.22 5.00 -2.81
N LEU A 25 9.58 6.09 -2.36
CA LEU A 25 10.15 6.92 -1.31
C LEU A 25 10.30 6.13 0.00
N ALA A 26 9.27 5.35 0.39
CA ALA A 26 9.32 4.48 1.56
C ALA A 26 10.49 3.48 1.50
N LYS A 27 10.69 2.84 0.34
CA LYS A 27 11.84 1.97 0.08
C LYS A 27 13.15 2.70 0.35
N HIS A 28 13.35 3.89 -0.21
CA HIS A 28 14.57 4.67 0.04
C HIS A 28 14.76 5.05 1.51
N VAL A 29 13.68 5.31 2.24
CA VAL A 29 13.76 5.56 3.69
C VAL A 29 14.20 4.30 4.44
N LEU A 30 13.63 3.14 4.11
CA LEU A 30 13.97 1.86 4.73
C LEU A 30 15.38 1.39 4.37
N GLU A 31 15.88 1.72 3.16
CA GLU A 31 17.25 1.51 2.73
C GLU A 31 18.26 2.51 3.34
N GLY A 32 17.81 3.48 4.15
CA GLY A 32 18.67 4.51 4.74
C GLY A 32 19.23 5.54 3.74
N ARG A 33 18.66 5.62 2.53
CA ARG A 33 19.14 6.48 1.43
C ARG A 33 18.63 7.92 1.51
N THR A 34 17.71 8.23 2.42
CA THR A 34 17.16 9.58 2.57
C THR A 34 17.90 10.40 3.62
N LYS A 35 18.18 11.67 3.30
CA LYS A 35 18.76 12.64 4.26
C LYS A 35 17.73 13.16 5.27
N GLY A 36 16.49 13.40 4.81
CA GLY A 36 15.33 13.78 5.63
C GLY A 36 14.15 12.84 5.44
N TYR A 37 13.07 13.04 6.21
CA TYR A 37 11.84 12.21 6.17
C TYR A 37 12.08 10.74 6.53
N LYS A 38 12.49 10.49 7.78
CA LYS A 38 12.83 9.14 8.25
C LYS A 38 11.72 8.50 9.09
N ASN A 39 10.95 9.29 9.83
CA ASN A 39 10.09 8.79 10.90
C ASN A 39 8.61 8.76 10.51
N HIS A 40 8.29 8.27 9.31
CA HIS A 40 6.89 8.11 8.94
C HIS A 40 6.28 6.90 9.67
N PRO A 41 5.17 7.06 10.40
CA PRO A 41 4.59 5.98 11.22
C PRO A 41 4.21 4.73 10.44
N GLN A 42 3.68 4.86 9.22
CA GLN A 42 3.35 3.70 8.38
C GLN A 42 4.55 2.81 8.04
N LEU A 43 5.78 3.28 8.23
CA LEU A 43 6.98 2.47 8.04
C LEU A 43 7.29 1.61 9.26
N ASN A 44 6.68 1.88 10.43
CA ASN A 44 6.90 1.11 11.66
C ASN A 44 6.51 -0.35 11.46
N ARG A 45 5.36 -0.63 10.83
CA ARG A 45 4.92 -2.00 10.50
C ARG A 45 5.92 -2.77 9.63
N PHE A 46 6.69 -2.08 8.78
CA PHE A 46 7.77 -2.70 8.01
C PHE A 46 9.02 -2.89 8.84
N ARG A 47 9.40 -1.92 9.69
CA ARG A 47 10.59 -1.99 10.55
C ARG A 47 10.48 -3.08 11.61
N GLU A 48 9.31 -3.21 12.22
CA GLU A 48 9.03 -4.18 13.29
C GLU A 48 9.09 -5.62 12.79
N SER A 49 8.97 -5.85 11.48
CA SER A 49 9.11 -7.18 10.88
C SER A 49 10.53 -7.76 10.91
N GLY A 50 11.55 -6.92 11.14
CA GLY A 50 12.96 -7.31 11.03
C GLY A 50 13.47 -7.44 9.58
N ASP A 51 12.60 -7.36 8.57
CA ASP A 51 12.97 -7.54 7.16
C ASP A 51 12.35 -6.49 6.21
N ALA A 52 12.38 -5.24 6.65
CA ALA A 52 11.69 -4.14 6.00
C ALA A 52 12.03 -3.96 4.51
N VAL A 53 13.28 -4.23 4.11
CA VAL A 53 13.74 -4.05 2.72
C VAL A 53 13.20 -5.14 1.81
N ASN A 54 13.13 -6.39 2.24
CA ASN A 54 12.50 -7.45 1.43
C ASN A 54 11.00 -7.20 1.28
N LEU A 55 10.32 -6.88 2.39
CA LEU A 55 8.86 -6.69 2.37
C LEU A 55 8.41 -5.47 1.58
N ILE A 56 9.18 -4.37 1.56
CA ILE A 56 8.83 -3.21 0.72
C ILE A 56 9.07 -3.49 -0.78
N ASN A 57 10.04 -4.33 -1.13
CA ASN A 57 10.23 -4.78 -2.51
C ASN A 57 9.10 -5.71 -2.95
N GLN A 58 8.68 -6.65 -2.10
CA GLN A 58 7.48 -7.47 -2.33
C GLN A 58 6.21 -6.63 -2.45
N TYR A 59 6.05 -5.58 -1.63
CA TYR A 59 4.94 -4.65 -1.78
C TYR A 59 4.96 -3.97 -3.16
N LEU A 60 6.12 -3.46 -3.57
CA LEU A 60 6.27 -2.79 -4.86
C LEU A 60 6.01 -3.75 -6.04
N SER A 61 6.34 -5.03 -5.94
CA SER A 61 6.09 -5.99 -7.04
C SER A 61 4.60 -6.16 -7.32
N GLU A 62 3.76 -6.22 -6.28
CA GLU A 62 2.30 -6.31 -6.46
C GLU A 62 1.71 -5.02 -7.05
N VAL A 63 2.23 -3.85 -6.64
CA VAL A 63 1.85 -2.57 -7.27
C VAL A 63 2.28 -2.53 -8.73
N TYR A 64 3.45 -3.07 -9.06
CA TYR A 64 3.95 -3.19 -10.43
C TYR A 64 3.06 -4.11 -11.27
N PHE A 65 2.69 -5.29 -10.77
CA PHE A 65 1.82 -6.22 -11.50
C PHE A 65 0.43 -5.64 -11.73
N GLU A 66 -0.14 -4.93 -10.76
CA GLU A 66 -1.42 -4.24 -10.94
C GLU A 66 -1.32 -3.10 -11.98
N ALA A 67 -0.18 -2.40 -12.03
CA ALA A 67 0.09 -1.41 -13.06
C ALA A 67 0.23 -2.03 -14.45
N GLU A 68 0.99 -3.12 -14.58
CA GLU A 68 1.18 -3.87 -15.83
C GLU A 68 -0.16 -4.41 -16.37
N LYS A 69 -1.00 -4.96 -15.50
CA LYS A 69 -2.35 -5.43 -15.84
C LYS A 69 -3.26 -4.32 -16.42
N ARG A 70 -2.96 -3.06 -16.11
CA ARG A 70 -3.67 -1.86 -16.59
C ARG A 70 -2.88 -1.10 -17.67
N ASP A 71 -1.88 -1.73 -18.27
CA ASP A 71 -1.02 -1.17 -19.33
C ASP A 71 -0.20 0.06 -18.91
N TYR A 72 0.03 0.25 -17.60
CA TYR A 72 0.95 1.28 -17.10
C TYR A 72 2.40 0.80 -17.11
N LYS A 73 3.31 1.66 -17.58
CA LYS A 73 4.75 1.37 -17.68
C LYS A 73 5.52 1.87 -16.47
N PHE A 74 5.39 1.18 -15.34
CA PHE A 74 6.25 1.45 -14.18
C PHE A 74 7.66 0.92 -14.40
N ASP A 75 8.64 1.61 -13.83
CA ASP A 75 10.04 1.24 -13.98
C ASP A 75 10.37 0.02 -13.11
N ARG A 76 10.41 -1.15 -13.76
CA ARG A 76 10.72 -2.44 -13.14
C ARG A 76 12.08 -2.46 -12.43
N THR A 77 13.03 -1.64 -12.85
CA THR A 77 14.40 -1.59 -12.28
C THR A 77 14.44 -0.96 -10.89
N LYS A 78 13.35 -0.31 -10.44
CA LYS A 78 13.27 0.29 -9.11
C LYS A 78 13.05 -0.72 -7.99
N ILE A 79 12.67 -1.95 -8.34
CA ILE A 79 12.43 -3.06 -7.42
C ILE A 79 13.65 -3.97 -7.46
N ASP A 80 14.16 -4.33 -6.28
CA ASP A 80 15.11 -5.44 -6.16
C ASP A 80 14.32 -6.75 -6.16
N TRP A 81 14.37 -7.51 -7.25
CA TRP A 81 13.57 -8.72 -7.45
C TRP A 81 14.13 -9.96 -6.76
N ASN A 82 15.30 -9.86 -6.13
CA ASN A 82 15.88 -10.94 -5.34
C ASN A 82 15.40 -10.91 -3.87
N PHE A 83 14.24 -10.30 -3.61
CA PHE A 83 13.69 -10.21 -2.27
C PHE A 83 13.21 -11.57 -1.77
N THR A 84 13.27 -11.78 -0.46
CA THR A 84 12.68 -12.95 0.19
C THR A 84 11.20 -12.69 0.50
N PRO A 85 10.26 -13.54 0.05
CA PRO A 85 8.85 -13.38 0.38
C PRO A 85 8.58 -13.50 1.88
N GLY A 86 7.67 -12.67 2.39
CA GLY A 86 7.16 -12.73 3.74
C GLY A 86 5.72 -12.26 3.83
N SER A 87 5.28 -11.98 5.05
CA SER A 87 3.94 -11.45 5.31
C SER A 87 3.97 -10.47 6.47
N LEU A 88 3.04 -9.53 6.45
CA LEU A 88 2.74 -8.61 7.54
C LEU A 88 1.31 -8.86 8.02
N TYR A 89 1.00 -8.40 9.23
CA TYR A 89 -0.37 -8.37 9.71
C TYR A 89 -0.97 -6.98 9.51
N VAL A 90 -2.28 -6.94 9.33
CA VAL A 90 -3.07 -5.71 9.38
C VAL A 90 -4.39 -6.00 10.08
N THR A 91 -4.84 -5.09 10.93
CA THR A 91 -6.16 -5.25 11.56
C THR A 91 -7.32 -5.06 10.59
N ASP A 92 -8.44 -5.73 10.86
CA ASP A 92 -9.70 -5.50 10.15
C ASP A 92 -10.25 -4.09 10.39
N GLY A 93 -10.02 -3.50 11.57
CA GLY A 93 -10.27 -2.09 11.87
C GLY A 93 -9.55 -1.15 10.92
N GLN A 94 -8.26 -1.38 10.66
CA GLN A 94 -7.49 -0.59 9.68
C GLN A 94 -8.00 -0.79 8.25
N MET A 95 -8.34 -2.02 7.87
CA MET A 95 -8.93 -2.31 6.55
C MET A 95 -10.25 -1.54 6.35
N GLY A 96 -11.10 -1.48 7.38
CA GLY A 96 -12.33 -0.69 7.37
C GLY A 96 -12.07 0.82 7.27
N TYR A 97 -11.09 1.32 8.03
CA TYR A 97 -10.68 2.73 7.97
C TYR A 97 -10.19 3.11 6.57
N GLU A 98 -9.27 2.33 6.00
CA GLU A 98 -8.73 2.57 4.67
C GLU A 98 -9.82 2.50 3.60
N ARG A 99 -10.75 1.54 3.69
CA ARG A 99 -11.89 1.46 2.76
C ARG A 99 -12.68 2.76 2.73
N ASN A 100 -13.05 3.29 3.90
CA ASN A 100 -13.79 4.55 3.99
C ASN A 100 -12.97 5.72 3.43
N HIS A 101 -11.67 5.73 3.70
CA HIS A 101 -10.75 6.75 3.20
C HIS A 101 -10.58 6.70 1.67
N LEU A 102 -10.58 5.50 1.09
CA LEU A 102 -10.55 5.27 -0.35
C LEU A 102 -11.86 5.75 -0.99
N LEU A 103 -13.01 5.34 -0.45
CA LEU A 103 -14.33 5.71 -1.01
C LEU A 103 -14.52 7.23 -1.09
N LYS A 104 -14.15 7.98 -0.03
CA LYS A 104 -14.17 9.45 -0.05
C LYS A 104 -13.30 10.06 -1.17
N LYS A 105 -12.15 9.44 -1.47
CA LYS A 105 -11.28 9.90 -2.56
C LYS A 105 -11.88 9.56 -3.93
N LEU A 106 -12.44 8.37 -4.09
CA LEU A 106 -13.04 7.91 -5.34
C LEU A 106 -14.28 8.71 -5.70
N GLU A 107 -15.15 9.03 -4.73
CA GLU A 107 -16.37 9.81 -4.96
C GLU A 107 -16.10 11.12 -5.73
N ILE A 108 -14.98 11.78 -5.44
CA ILE A 108 -14.58 13.03 -6.08
C ILE A 108 -13.77 12.79 -7.37
N ARG A 109 -12.92 11.77 -7.40
CA ARG A 109 -11.90 11.59 -8.46
C ARG A 109 -12.33 10.67 -9.59
N ASP A 110 -13.15 9.67 -9.28
CA ASP A 110 -13.58 8.61 -10.17
C ASP A 110 -14.95 8.05 -9.69
N PRO A 111 -16.06 8.76 -10.01
CA PRO A 111 -17.39 8.38 -9.56
C PRO A 111 -17.83 6.99 -10.04
N GLU A 112 -17.31 6.52 -11.18
CA GLU A 112 -17.65 5.20 -11.70
C GLU A 112 -16.98 4.09 -10.90
N ARG A 113 -15.68 4.26 -10.60
CA ARG A 113 -14.97 3.34 -9.70
C ARG A 113 -15.54 3.40 -8.27
N PHE A 114 -15.98 4.57 -7.80
CA PHE A 114 -16.70 4.68 -6.52
C PHE A 114 -17.94 3.77 -6.48
N LYS A 115 -18.78 3.78 -7.52
CA LYS A 115 -19.96 2.90 -7.58
C LYS A 115 -19.56 1.43 -7.51
N GLN A 116 -18.53 1.03 -8.26
CA GLN A 116 -18.06 -0.36 -8.28
C GLN A 116 -17.49 -0.81 -6.93
N VAL A 117 -16.63 0.02 -6.32
CA VAL A 117 -15.93 -0.31 -5.07
C VAL A 117 -16.87 -0.20 -3.85
N SER A 118 -17.84 0.72 -3.86
CA SER A 118 -18.78 0.90 -2.73
C SER A 118 -19.70 -0.30 -2.51
N LEU A 119 -19.99 -1.07 -3.56
CA LEU A 119 -20.76 -2.32 -3.50
C LEU A 119 -19.99 -3.46 -2.82
N VAL A 120 -18.66 -3.38 -2.75
CA VAL A 120 -17.83 -4.41 -2.11
C VAL A 120 -17.75 -4.13 -0.62
N THR A 121 -18.34 -5.01 0.20
CA THR A 121 -18.41 -4.84 1.66
C THR A 121 -17.04 -4.99 2.32
N LYS A 122 -16.28 -6.02 1.96
CA LYS A 122 -14.92 -6.27 2.44
C LYS A 122 -13.96 -6.21 1.26
N LEU A 123 -13.07 -5.22 1.28
CA LEU A 123 -12.04 -5.10 0.27
C LEU A 123 -10.91 -6.08 0.58
N ASP A 124 -10.37 -6.68 -0.47
CA ASP A 124 -9.23 -7.58 -0.34
C ASP A 124 -7.98 -6.80 0.13
N PRO A 125 -7.16 -7.41 1.01
CA PRO A 125 -5.88 -6.85 1.38
C PRO A 125 -4.90 -6.96 0.22
N HIS A 126 -3.88 -6.12 0.23
CA HIS A 126 -2.70 -6.30 -0.58
C HIS A 126 -2.05 -7.65 -0.18
N PRO A 127 -1.56 -8.49 -1.12
CA PRO A 127 -1.11 -9.87 -0.85
C PRO A 127 -0.05 -10.04 0.25
N LEU A 128 0.73 -8.99 0.51
CA LEU A 128 1.65 -8.92 1.65
C LEU A 128 0.97 -9.04 3.03
N PHE A 129 -0.30 -8.66 3.17
CA PHE A 129 -0.96 -8.56 4.47
C PHE A 129 -1.94 -9.70 4.74
N ASN A 130 -1.82 -10.27 5.92
CA ASN A 130 -2.80 -11.15 6.54
C ASN A 130 -3.67 -10.35 7.51
N ILE A 131 -4.99 -10.46 7.36
CA ILE A 131 -5.93 -9.74 8.22
C ILE A 131 -6.03 -10.44 9.58
N VAL A 132 -5.96 -9.67 10.66
CA VAL A 132 -6.23 -10.09 12.04
C VAL A 132 -7.33 -9.23 12.64
N GLU A 133 -8.02 -9.73 13.66
CA GLU A 133 -8.99 -8.93 14.41
C GLU A 133 -8.29 -7.83 15.20
N GLY A 134 -8.79 -6.58 15.13
CA GLY A 134 -8.30 -5.49 15.96
C GLY A 134 -8.79 -4.10 15.54
N ASP A 135 -8.50 -3.12 16.40
CA ASP A 135 -8.81 -1.70 16.15
C ASP A 135 -7.92 -1.10 15.04
N ILE A 136 -8.14 0.17 14.70
CA ILE A 136 -7.27 0.92 13.78
C ILE A 136 -5.82 0.85 14.26
N GLU A 137 -4.91 0.63 13.32
CA GLU A 137 -3.50 0.44 13.61
C GLU A 137 -2.87 1.69 14.24
N ASN A 138 -1.98 1.49 15.21
CA ASN A 138 -1.34 2.58 15.96
C ASN A 138 -0.50 3.53 15.09
N TRP A 139 -0.09 3.09 13.90
CA TRP A 139 0.67 3.87 12.94
C TRP A 139 -0.22 4.75 12.06
N GLU A 140 -1.54 4.59 12.09
CA GLU A 140 -2.45 5.48 11.38
C GLU A 140 -2.60 6.77 12.20
N ILE A 141 -2.07 7.87 11.64
CA ILE A 141 -2.34 9.21 12.17
C ILE A 141 -3.58 9.75 11.45
N VAL A 142 -4.65 9.94 12.21
CA VAL A 142 -5.94 10.53 11.79
C VAL A 142 -5.83 12.05 11.71
#